data_AF-A0AAW0M2H0-F1
#
_entry.id   AF-A0AAW0M2H0-F1
#
_cell.length_a   1.000
_cell.length_b   1.000
_cell.length_c   1.000
_cell.angle_alpha   90.00
_cell.angle_beta   90.00
_cell.angle_gamma   90.00
#
_symmetry.space_group_name_H-M   'P 1'
#
loop_
_entity.id
_entity.type
_entity.pdbx_description
1 polymer ?
#
loop_
_entity_poly.entity_id
_entity_poly.type
_entity_poly.pdbx_seq_one_letter_code
_entity_poly.pdbx_strand_id
1 'polypeptide(L)'
;MSSPSKRREMDVMKLMMSDYTVETINDGLNEFNVEFHGPKESLYEGGVWKIRVELPDAYPYKSPSIGFVNKIYHPNVDELSGSVCLDVINQSWSPMFDLLNVFEVFLPQLLLYPNPSDPLNGDAASLMMKDRKQMMSDYTVETINDGLNEFNVEFHGPKESLYEGGVWKIRVELPDAYPYKSPSIGFVNKIYHPNVDELSGSVCLDVINQSWSPMFDLLNVFEVFLPQLLLYPNPSDPLNGDAASLMMKDRKQYDQKVKEYCDRYAKKEHLTNSTAEVDSDEDISDEESGSSDDEIAGHADP
;
A
#
# COMPACT_ATOMS: atom_id res chain seq x y z
N MET A 1 9.21 13.39 31.45
CA MET A 1 9.62 13.91 30.13
C MET A 1 10.96 14.64 30.31
N SER A 2 11.94 14.41 29.45
CA SER A 2 13.18 15.21 29.44
C SER A 2 12.87 16.64 29.00
N SER A 3 13.66 17.62 29.43
CA SER A 3 13.52 18.99 28.91
C SER A 3 13.88 19.03 27.42
N PRO A 4 13.31 19.95 26.62
CA PRO A 4 13.60 20.06 25.18
C PRO A 4 15.09 20.13 24.85
N SER A 5 15.87 20.90 25.63
CA SER A 5 17.33 20.98 25.50
C SER A 5 18.01 19.62 25.71
N LYS A 6 17.59 18.86 26.72
CA LYS A 6 18.13 17.51 26.99
C LYS A 6 17.75 16.52 25.89
N ARG A 7 16.55 16.63 25.33
CA ARG A 7 16.10 15.78 24.21
C ARG A 7 16.93 16.04 22.96
N ARG A 8 17.18 17.31 22.62
CA ARG A 8 18.06 17.69 21.51
C ARG A 8 19.45 17.07 21.66
N GLU A 9 20.10 17.30 22.79
CA GLU A 9 21.44 16.75 23.05
C GLU A 9 21.47 15.23 22.94
N MET A 10 20.49 14.54 23.52
CA MET A 10 20.40 13.08 23.48
C MET A 10 20.24 12.55 22.05
N ASP A 11 19.35 13.13 21.25
CA ASP A 11 19.09 12.65 19.88
C ASP A 11 20.28 12.91 18.96
N VAL A 12 20.92 14.08 19.08
CA VAL A 12 22.12 14.40 18.28
C VAL A 12 23.29 13.50 18.68
N MET A 13 23.52 13.28 19.97
CA MET A 13 24.58 12.36 20.43
C MET A 13 24.31 10.93 19.98
N LYS A 14 23.06 10.47 20.00
CA LYS A 14 22.69 9.14 19.51
C LYS A 14 23.03 8.99 18.02
N LEU A 15 22.73 10.01 17.22
CA LEU A 15 23.08 10.05 15.80
C LEU A 15 24.61 10.06 15.59
N MET A 16 25.36 10.86 16.35
CA MET A 16 26.83 10.90 16.27
C MET A 16 27.52 9.59 16.70
N MET A 17 26.86 8.78 17.52
CA MET A 17 27.35 7.46 17.94
C MET A 17 26.87 6.31 17.04
N SER A 18 26.09 6.61 16.00
CA SER A 18 25.63 5.62 15.03
C SER A 18 26.66 5.38 13.91
N ASP A 19 26.31 4.54 12.94
CA ASP A 19 27.14 4.27 11.78
C ASP A 19 27.09 5.40 10.72
N TYR A 20 26.26 6.42 10.93
CA TYR A 20 26.19 7.58 10.04
C TYR A 20 27.40 8.51 10.22
N THR A 21 27.93 9.00 9.11
CA THR A 21 28.97 10.05 9.13
C THR A 21 28.30 11.40 9.37
N VAL A 22 28.55 12.01 10.53
CA VAL A 22 27.97 13.30 10.95
C VAL A 22 29.04 14.39 10.99
N GLU A 23 28.79 15.51 10.33
CA GLU A 23 29.64 16.71 10.37
C GLU A 23 28.88 17.88 10.97
N THR A 24 29.28 18.36 12.15
CA THR A 24 28.66 19.53 12.80
C THR A 24 29.01 20.82 12.07
N ILE A 25 28.06 21.77 12.05
CA ILE A 25 28.27 23.10 11.48
C ILE A 25 28.46 24.10 12.64
N ASN A 26 29.53 24.89 12.57
CA ASN A 26 29.88 25.92 13.57
C ASN A 26 29.98 25.38 15.02
N ASP A 27 30.41 24.13 15.20
CA ASP A 27 30.52 23.45 16.51
C ASP A 27 29.22 23.43 17.35
N GLY A 28 28.06 23.64 16.69
CA GLY A 28 26.75 23.61 17.32
C GLY A 28 26.01 22.29 17.13
N LEU A 29 25.00 22.04 17.96
CA LEU A 29 24.10 20.87 17.85
C LEU A 29 22.81 21.18 17.07
N ASN A 30 22.66 22.41 16.58
CA ASN A 30 21.43 22.87 15.92
C ASN A 30 21.46 22.59 14.43
N GLU A 31 22.65 22.50 13.84
CA GLU A 31 22.83 22.35 12.41
C GLU A 31 24.01 21.44 12.14
N PHE A 32 23.80 20.43 11.30
CA PHE A 32 24.82 19.46 10.95
C PHE A 32 24.49 18.81 9.61
N ASN A 33 25.50 18.21 8.99
CA ASN A 33 25.36 17.41 7.80
C ASN A 33 25.52 15.93 8.14
N VAL A 34 24.80 15.08 7.41
CA VAL A 34 24.87 13.63 7.55
C VAL A 34 25.04 13.01 6.16
N GLU A 35 25.99 12.10 6.00
CA GLU A 35 26.09 11.31 4.78
C GLU A 35 24.97 10.26 4.74
N PHE A 36 24.19 10.25 3.67
CA PHE A 36 23.07 9.36 3.45
C PHE A 36 23.21 8.63 2.12
N HIS A 37 23.06 7.31 2.16
CA HIS A 37 23.12 6.44 0.99
C HIS A 37 21.71 6.16 0.51
N GLY A 38 21.53 6.21 -0.81
CA GLY A 38 20.26 5.93 -1.45
C GLY A 38 19.72 4.54 -1.07
N PRO A 39 18.42 4.43 -0.77
CA PRO A 39 17.81 3.14 -0.45
C PRO A 39 17.97 2.13 -1.60
N LYS A 40 18.15 0.87 -1.24
CA LYS A 40 18.09 -0.23 -2.21
C LYS A 40 16.70 -0.32 -2.84
N GLU A 41 16.64 -0.80 -4.07
CA GLU A 41 15.41 -0.99 -4.85
C GLU A 41 14.67 0.32 -5.14
N SER A 42 15.35 1.47 -4.96
CA SER A 42 14.84 2.79 -5.34
C SER A 42 15.58 3.31 -6.58
N LEU A 43 15.00 4.31 -7.26
CA LEU A 43 15.67 5.05 -8.34
C LEU A 43 16.96 5.76 -7.90
N TYR A 44 17.18 5.83 -6.59
CA TYR A 44 18.27 6.53 -5.94
C TYR A 44 19.35 5.55 -5.43
N GLU A 45 19.20 4.24 -5.63
CA GLU A 45 20.16 3.23 -5.20
C GLU A 45 21.57 3.53 -5.73
N GLY A 46 22.57 3.42 -4.86
CA GLY A 46 23.97 3.72 -5.17
C GLY A 46 24.33 5.21 -5.18
N GLY A 47 23.35 6.11 -5.06
CA GLY A 47 23.59 7.53 -4.83
C GLY A 47 24.04 7.82 -3.39
N VAL A 48 24.83 8.87 -3.21
CA VAL A 48 25.30 9.34 -1.90
C VAL A 48 25.02 10.83 -1.79
N TRP A 49 24.33 11.23 -0.72
CA TRP A 49 23.94 12.61 -0.46
C TRP A 49 24.41 13.09 0.90
N LYS A 50 24.78 14.35 0.95
CA LYS A 50 25.02 15.10 2.18
C LYS A 50 23.72 15.79 2.57
N ILE A 51 23.12 15.35 3.65
CA ILE A 51 21.85 15.84 4.17
C ILE A 51 22.12 16.88 5.25
N ARG A 52 21.71 18.13 5.01
CA ARG A 52 21.67 19.19 6.00
C ARG A 52 20.45 18.97 6.89
N VAL A 53 20.67 18.94 8.19
CA VAL A 53 19.63 18.89 9.23
C VAL A 53 19.72 20.15 10.06
N GLU A 54 18.58 20.83 10.23
CA GLU A 54 18.46 22.00 11.09
C GLU A 54 17.35 21.78 12.12
N LEU A 55 17.70 21.85 13.41
CA LEU A 55 16.79 21.63 14.52
C LEU A 55 16.17 22.96 14.96
N PRO A 56 14.84 23.12 14.92
CA PRO A 56 14.20 24.35 15.38
C PRO A 56 14.27 24.47 16.90
N ASP A 57 14.12 25.69 17.43
CA ASP A 57 14.07 25.96 18.88
C ASP A 57 13.02 25.13 19.63
N ALA A 58 11.90 24.83 18.96
CA ALA A 58 10.81 24.03 19.52
C ALA A 58 11.00 22.51 19.34
N TYR A 59 12.15 22.02 18.87
CA TYR A 59 12.44 20.59 18.76
C TYR A 59 12.30 19.88 20.13
N PRO A 60 11.67 18.71 20.21
CA PRO A 60 11.15 17.87 19.12
C PRO A 60 9.68 18.13 18.74
N TYR A 61 9.02 19.13 19.33
CA TYR A 61 7.61 19.43 19.06
C TYR A 61 7.38 20.04 17.68
N LYS A 62 8.42 20.63 17.08
CA LYS A 62 8.50 20.92 15.65
C LYS A 62 9.53 20.00 15.01
N SER A 63 9.24 19.52 13.81
CA SER A 63 10.14 18.66 13.04
C SER A 63 11.45 19.37 12.71
N PRO A 64 12.54 18.64 12.50
CA PRO A 64 13.73 19.21 11.86
C PRO A 64 13.40 19.71 10.45
N SER A 65 14.19 20.66 9.96
CA SER A 65 14.26 20.97 8.52
C SER A 65 15.34 20.12 7.88
N ILE A 66 15.02 19.50 6.74
CA ILE A 66 15.89 18.57 6.03
C ILE A 66 16.18 19.11 4.64
N GLY A 67 17.43 19.06 4.19
CA GLY A 67 17.81 19.46 2.84
C GLY A 67 18.96 18.66 2.26
N PHE A 68 18.93 18.44 0.96
CA PHE A 68 19.99 17.81 0.19
C PHE A 68 21.02 18.87 -0.24
N VAL A 69 22.22 18.82 0.34
CA VAL A 69 23.30 19.79 0.04
C VAL A 69 23.83 19.60 -1.38
N ASN A 70 24.08 18.37 -1.79
CA ASN A 70 24.27 18.04 -3.20
C ASN A 70 22.92 17.66 -3.82
N LYS A 71 22.72 18.10 -5.07
CA LYS A 71 21.41 18.05 -5.72
C LYS A 71 20.87 16.64 -5.87
N ILE A 72 19.56 16.52 -5.70
CA ILE A 72 18.74 15.36 -6.03
C ILE A 72 17.58 15.84 -6.92
N TYR A 73 17.20 15.03 -7.89
CA TYR A 73 16.03 15.30 -8.72
C TYR A 73 14.85 14.53 -8.13
N HIS A 74 13.96 15.21 -7.40
CA HIS A 74 12.89 14.56 -6.64
C HIS A 74 11.65 15.48 -6.52
N PRO A 75 10.41 14.98 -6.69
CA PRO A 75 9.18 15.78 -6.64
C PRO A 75 9.01 16.67 -5.40
N ASN A 76 9.33 16.14 -4.21
CA ASN A 76 9.18 16.86 -2.94
C ASN A 76 10.44 17.58 -2.44
N VAL A 77 11.44 17.78 -3.31
CA VAL A 77 12.67 18.51 -2.98
C VAL A 77 12.78 19.73 -3.87
N ASP A 78 12.99 20.91 -3.27
CA ASP A 78 13.21 22.14 -4.01
C ASP A 78 14.53 22.09 -4.80
N GLU A 79 14.48 22.42 -6.08
CA GLU A 79 15.61 22.24 -6.99
C GLU A 79 16.78 23.22 -6.73
N LEU A 80 16.47 24.39 -6.18
CA LEU A 80 17.44 25.46 -5.94
C LEU A 80 18.12 25.31 -4.59
N SER A 81 17.33 25.12 -3.54
CA SER A 81 17.80 25.04 -2.15
C SER A 81 18.11 23.62 -1.68
N GLY A 82 17.59 22.60 -2.36
CA GLY A 82 17.66 21.20 -1.93
C GLY A 82 16.76 20.88 -0.74
N SER A 83 15.93 21.83 -0.28
CA SER A 83 15.09 21.63 0.90
C SER A 83 13.96 20.65 0.62
N VAL A 84 13.74 19.72 1.55
CA VAL A 84 12.59 18.82 1.56
C VAL A 84 11.35 19.60 1.98
N CYS A 85 10.21 19.33 1.34
CA CYS A 85 8.95 19.95 1.71
C CYS A 85 8.63 19.78 3.20
N LEU A 86 8.40 20.90 3.89
CA LEU A 86 8.14 20.91 5.32
C LEU A 86 6.82 20.19 5.66
N ASP A 87 5.82 20.27 4.78
CA ASP A 87 4.54 19.58 5.00
C ASP A 87 4.70 18.07 4.93
N VAL A 88 5.55 17.56 4.03
CA VAL A 88 5.84 16.13 3.88
C VAL A 88 6.49 15.56 5.14
N ILE A 89 7.47 16.26 5.73
CA ILE A 89 8.05 15.81 7.00
C ILE A 89 7.07 15.99 8.17
N ASN A 90 6.28 17.07 8.21
CA ASN A 90 5.31 17.28 9.28
C ASN A 90 4.19 16.22 9.31
N GLN A 91 3.83 15.65 8.16
CA GLN A 91 2.84 14.57 8.08
C GLN A 91 3.32 13.26 8.73
N SER A 92 4.63 13.04 8.76
CA SER A 92 5.23 11.81 9.29
C SER A 92 5.96 12.00 10.62
N TRP A 93 6.26 13.23 11.02
CA TRP A 93 7.00 13.53 12.24
C TRP A 93 6.16 13.36 13.51
N SER A 94 6.73 12.68 14.49
CA SER A 94 6.21 12.62 15.86
C SER A 94 7.30 13.09 16.83
N PRO A 95 6.97 13.92 17.84
CA PRO A 95 7.93 14.29 18.89
C PRO A 95 8.50 13.11 19.68
N MET A 96 7.91 11.91 19.52
CA MET A 96 8.43 10.67 20.10
C MET A 96 9.61 10.10 19.33
N PHE A 97 9.70 10.35 18.02
CA PHE A 97 10.79 9.89 17.18
C PHE A 97 12.10 10.60 17.50
N ASP A 98 13.21 9.89 17.31
CA ASP A 98 14.55 10.47 17.41
C ASP A 98 15.09 10.83 16.02
N LEU A 99 16.29 11.39 15.96
CA LEU A 99 16.89 11.80 14.69
C LEU A 99 17.31 10.64 13.80
N LEU A 100 17.52 9.43 14.33
CA LEU A 100 17.82 8.26 13.50
C LEU A 100 16.63 7.91 12.61
N ASN A 101 15.41 8.10 13.11
CA ASN A 101 14.19 7.88 12.33
C ASN A 101 14.17 8.69 11.02
N VAL A 102 14.80 9.87 10.97
CA VAL A 102 14.92 10.66 9.74
C VAL A 102 15.64 9.88 8.64
N PHE A 103 16.70 9.16 9.00
CA PHE A 103 17.56 8.44 8.05
C PHE A 103 17.16 6.98 7.86
N GLU A 104 16.60 6.35 8.90
CA GLU A 104 16.18 4.95 8.86
C GLU A 104 14.77 4.76 8.26
N VAL A 105 13.92 5.77 8.35
CA VAL A 105 12.51 5.68 7.95
C VAL A 105 12.12 6.80 7.00
N PHE A 106 12.17 8.06 7.45
CA PHE A 106 11.59 9.17 6.68
C PHE A 106 12.22 9.34 5.29
N LEU A 107 13.55 9.51 5.20
CA LEU A 107 14.23 9.70 3.93
C LEU A 107 14.10 8.50 3.00
N PRO A 108 14.27 7.24 3.46
CA PRO A 108 13.97 6.08 2.63
C PRO A 108 12.55 6.08 2.09
N GLN A 109 11.55 6.33 2.93
CA GLN A 109 10.14 6.37 2.53
C GLN A 109 9.86 7.50 1.54
N LEU A 110 10.45 8.67 1.73
CA LEU A 110 10.34 9.79 0.80
C LEU A 110 10.87 9.42 -0.58
N LEU A 111 12.07 8.80 -0.64
CA LEU A 111 12.73 8.46 -1.89
C LEU A 111 12.10 7.26 -2.61
N LEU A 112 11.56 6.29 -1.88
CA LEU A 112 10.80 5.19 -2.48
C LEU A 112 9.42 5.66 -2.98
N TYR A 113 8.77 6.55 -2.24
CA TYR A 113 7.37 6.92 -2.48
C TYR A 113 7.18 8.45 -2.52
N PRO A 114 7.66 9.13 -3.57
CA PRO A 114 7.44 10.56 -3.75
C PRO A 114 5.96 10.88 -3.87
N ASN A 115 5.53 11.97 -3.22
CA ASN A 115 4.19 12.52 -3.38
C ASN A 115 4.20 13.54 -4.54
N PRO A 116 3.62 13.21 -5.71
CA PRO A 116 3.64 14.12 -6.86
C PRO A 116 2.54 15.18 -6.79
N SER A 117 1.55 15.02 -5.90
CA SER A 117 0.31 15.81 -5.88
C SER A 117 0.51 17.24 -5.37
N ASP A 118 1.54 17.45 -4.55
CA ASP A 118 1.96 18.76 -4.06
C ASP A 118 3.51 18.87 -4.10
N PRO A 119 4.09 19.06 -5.30
CA PRO A 119 5.52 18.97 -5.49
C PRO A 119 6.22 20.32 -5.31
N LEU A 120 7.45 20.28 -4.80
CA LEU A 120 8.37 21.42 -4.88
C LEU A 120 9.09 21.46 -6.23
N ASN A 121 9.31 20.30 -6.85
CA ASN A 121 9.84 20.17 -8.20
C ASN A 121 8.74 19.66 -9.14
N GLY A 122 8.08 20.61 -9.81
CA GLY A 122 6.99 20.32 -10.74
C GLY A 122 7.40 19.50 -11.96
N ASP A 123 8.64 19.63 -12.43
CA ASP A 123 9.15 18.87 -13.58
C ASP A 123 9.39 17.40 -13.20
N ALA A 124 9.97 17.14 -12.03
CA ALA A 124 10.14 15.80 -11.49
C ALA A 124 8.79 15.12 -11.26
N ALA A 125 7.82 15.85 -10.69
CA ALA A 125 6.47 15.36 -10.50
C ALA A 125 5.77 15.07 -11.83
N SER A 126 5.90 15.96 -12.83
CA SER A 126 5.28 15.79 -14.14
C SER A 126 5.82 14.58 -14.89
N LEU A 127 7.14 14.36 -14.84
CA LEU A 127 7.77 13.18 -15.44
C LEU A 127 7.27 11.90 -14.75
N MET A 128 7.26 11.89 -13.42
CA MET A 128 6.78 10.76 -12.64
C MET A 128 5.30 10.46 -12.86
N MET A 129 4.45 11.50 -12.99
CA MET A 129 3.04 11.35 -13.31
C MET A 129 2.82 10.87 -14.74
N LYS A 130 3.68 11.26 -15.70
CA LYS A 130 3.60 10.79 -17.08
C LYS A 130 3.88 9.30 -17.17
N ASP A 131 4.94 8.84 -16.51
CA ASP A 131 5.29 7.43 -16.44
C ASP A 131 4.20 6.63 -15.71
N ARG A 132 3.70 7.14 -14.58
CA ARG A 132 2.56 6.55 -13.87
C ARG A 132 1.29 6.51 -14.70
N LYS A 133 0.94 7.56 -15.44
CA LYS A 133 -0.26 7.57 -16.30
C LYS A 133 -0.16 6.55 -17.42
N GLN A 134 1.03 6.36 -17.97
CA GLN A 134 1.30 5.30 -18.94
C GLN A 134 1.10 3.92 -18.30
N MET A 135 1.61 3.70 -17.08
CA MET A 135 1.40 2.44 -16.35
C MET A 135 -0.06 2.22 -15.91
N MET A 136 -0.76 3.27 -15.46
CA MET A 136 -2.18 3.24 -15.13
C MET A 136 -3.06 2.87 -16.32
N SER A 137 -2.65 3.22 -17.54
CA SER A 137 -3.37 2.80 -18.74
C SER A 137 -3.33 1.29 -18.98
N ASP A 138 -2.41 0.58 -18.31
CA ASP A 138 -2.33 -0.88 -18.36
C ASP A 138 -3.27 -1.56 -17.35
N TYR A 139 -3.81 -0.82 -16.37
CA TYR A 139 -4.73 -1.37 -15.37
C TYR A 139 -6.19 -1.22 -15.81
N THR A 140 -6.92 -2.34 -15.87
CA THR A 140 -8.38 -2.35 -16.03
C THR A 140 -9.02 -2.00 -14.68
N VAL A 141 -9.70 -0.85 -14.59
CA VAL A 141 -10.41 -0.39 -13.38
C VAL A 141 -11.92 -0.42 -13.61
N GLU A 142 -12.66 -1.07 -12.72
CA GLU A 142 -14.13 -1.12 -12.71
C GLU A 142 -14.65 -0.49 -11.42
N THR A 143 -15.33 0.65 -11.49
CA THR A 143 -15.96 1.29 -10.31
C THR A 143 -17.18 0.52 -9.85
N ILE A 144 -17.39 0.43 -8.54
CA ILE A 144 -18.56 -0.23 -7.95
C ILE A 144 -19.58 0.84 -7.55
N ASN A 145 -20.85 0.67 -7.92
CA ASN A 145 -21.97 1.56 -7.57
C ASN A 145 -21.77 3.04 -7.95
N ASP A 146 -21.04 3.32 -9.04
CA ASP A 146 -20.69 4.69 -9.49
C ASP A 146 -19.96 5.56 -8.44
N GLY A 147 -19.46 4.93 -7.37
CA GLY A 147 -18.70 5.59 -6.31
C GLY A 147 -17.19 5.57 -6.59
N LEU A 148 -16.49 6.63 -6.15
CA LEU A 148 -15.02 6.70 -6.22
C LEU A 148 -14.32 5.96 -5.08
N ASN A 149 -15.07 5.57 -4.04
CA ASN A 149 -14.53 4.98 -2.82
C ASN A 149 -14.40 3.47 -2.91
N GLU A 150 -15.01 2.83 -3.91
CA GLU A 150 -14.97 1.38 -4.06
C GLU A 150 -14.83 1.00 -5.53
N PHE A 151 -13.79 0.24 -5.85
CA PHE A 151 -13.50 -0.16 -7.22
C PHE A 151 -12.71 -1.46 -7.27
N ASN A 152 -12.76 -2.11 -8.41
CA ASN A 152 -12.01 -3.30 -8.72
C ASN A 152 -10.88 -2.98 -9.70
N VAL A 153 -9.73 -3.63 -9.51
CA VAL A 153 -8.57 -3.52 -10.41
C VAL A 153 -8.11 -4.90 -10.85
N GLU A 154 -7.89 -5.10 -12.15
CA GLU A 154 -7.22 -6.31 -12.66
C GLU A 154 -5.74 -6.30 -12.24
N PHE A 155 -5.31 -7.33 -11.54
CA PHE A 155 -3.95 -7.49 -11.03
C PHE A 155 -3.34 -8.78 -11.55
N HIS A 156 -2.16 -8.67 -12.14
CA HIS A 156 -1.39 -9.80 -12.63
C HIS A 156 -0.39 -10.27 -11.58
N GLY A 157 -0.30 -11.58 -11.39
CA GLY A 157 0.68 -12.19 -10.51
C GLY A 157 2.11 -11.76 -10.84
N PRO A 158 2.93 -11.39 -9.85
CA PRO A 158 4.29 -10.90 -10.09
C PRO A 158 5.14 -11.95 -10.81
N LYS A 159 6.02 -11.47 -11.70
CA LYS A 159 7.05 -12.32 -12.31
C LYS A 159 7.98 -12.88 -11.24
N GLU A 160 8.52 -14.08 -11.48
CA GLU A 160 9.44 -14.79 -10.59
C GLU A 160 8.82 -15.18 -9.24
N SER A 161 7.50 -15.07 -9.10
CA SER A 161 6.73 -15.54 -7.94
C SER A 161 6.00 -16.84 -8.23
N LEU A 162 5.51 -17.52 -7.18
CA LEU A 162 4.63 -18.69 -7.34
C LEU A 162 3.28 -18.36 -7.97
N TYR A 163 2.95 -17.08 -8.02
CA TYR A 163 1.69 -16.54 -8.52
C TYR A 163 1.80 -16.06 -9.98
N GLU A 164 2.98 -16.16 -10.60
CA GLU A 164 3.22 -15.74 -11.98
C GLU A 164 2.21 -16.38 -12.94
N GLY A 165 1.61 -15.57 -13.82
CA GLY A 165 0.61 -16.00 -14.79
C GLY A 165 -0.84 -16.01 -14.24
N GLY A 166 -1.02 -15.91 -12.92
CA GLY A 166 -2.33 -15.69 -12.32
C GLY A 166 -2.86 -14.27 -12.58
N VAL A 167 -4.18 -14.13 -12.65
CA VAL A 167 -4.89 -12.87 -12.82
C VAL A 167 -6.01 -12.79 -11.79
N TRP A 168 -6.03 -11.71 -11.02
CA TRP A 168 -7.02 -11.46 -9.98
C TRP A 168 -7.76 -10.16 -10.19
N LYS A 169 -9.01 -10.13 -9.75
CA LYS A 169 -9.75 -8.88 -9.54
C LYS A 169 -9.57 -8.48 -8.08
N ILE A 170 -8.96 -7.31 -7.87
CA ILE A 170 -8.68 -6.78 -6.53
C ILE A 170 -9.70 -5.71 -6.21
N ARG A 171 -10.50 -5.94 -5.17
CA ARG A 171 -11.42 -4.97 -4.61
C ARG A 171 -10.64 -4.02 -3.69
N VAL A 172 -10.79 -2.73 -3.93
CA VAL A 172 -10.22 -1.65 -3.12
C VAL A 172 -11.37 -0.83 -2.54
N GLU A 173 -11.32 -0.58 -1.23
CA GLU A 173 -12.25 0.29 -0.53
C GLU A 173 -11.48 1.38 0.21
N LEU A 174 -11.76 2.64 -0.12
CA LEU A 174 -11.17 3.82 0.49
C LEU A 174 -12.01 4.25 1.70
N PRO A 175 -11.44 4.30 2.92
CA PRO A 175 -12.17 4.78 4.08
C PRO A 175 -12.37 6.31 4.03
N ASP A 176 -13.35 6.83 4.78
CA ASP A 176 -13.61 8.28 4.89
C ASP A 176 -12.39 9.10 5.34
N ALA A 177 -11.50 8.47 6.10
CA ALA A 177 -10.26 9.09 6.61
C ALA A 177 -9.05 8.86 5.70
N TYR A 178 -9.23 8.34 4.47
CA TYR A 178 -8.16 8.22 3.50
C TYR A 178 -7.55 9.60 3.17
N PRO A 179 -6.22 9.74 3.04
CA PRO A 179 -5.19 8.70 3.08
C PRO A 179 -4.58 8.45 4.48
N TYR A 180 -5.10 9.09 5.54
CA TYR A 180 -4.62 8.89 6.92
C TYR A 180 -4.93 7.49 7.45
N LYS A 181 -6.00 6.87 6.97
CA LYS A 181 -6.23 5.42 7.06
C LYS A 181 -5.95 4.76 5.72
N SER A 182 -5.33 3.58 5.79
CA SER A 182 -5.05 2.76 4.62
C SER A 182 -6.33 2.27 3.92
N PRO A 183 -6.27 1.99 2.61
CA PRO A 183 -7.36 1.32 1.92
C PRO A 183 -7.52 -0.13 2.41
N SER A 184 -8.74 -0.65 2.36
CA SER A 184 -8.99 -2.09 2.50
C SER A 184 -8.80 -2.77 1.15
N ILE A 185 -8.04 -3.87 1.12
CA ILE A 185 -7.69 -4.61 -0.10
C ILE A 185 -8.19 -6.05 0.00
N GLY A 186 -8.86 -6.55 -1.04
CA GLY A 186 -9.35 -7.92 -1.10
C GLY A 186 -9.25 -8.56 -2.48
N PHE A 187 -8.91 -9.83 -2.53
CA PHE A 187 -8.93 -10.67 -3.73
C PHE A 187 -10.35 -11.18 -3.98
N VAL A 188 -11.01 -10.74 -5.05
CA VAL A 188 -12.39 -11.15 -5.39
C VAL A 188 -12.44 -12.62 -5.79
N ASN A 189 -11.52 -13.06 -6.64
CA ASN A 189 -11.33 -14.47 -6.97
C ASN A 189 -10.25 -15.09 -6.06
N LYS A 190 -10.35 -16.40 -5.84
CA LYS A 190 -9.57 -17.09 -4.80
C LYS A 190 -8.06 -17.01 -5.03
N ILE A 191 -7.33 -16.85 -3.93
CA ILE A 191 -5.87 -16.97 -3.86
C ILE A 191 -5.51 -17.83 -2.64
N TYR A 192 -4.45 -18.63 -2.76
CA TYR A 192 -3.90 -19.38 -1.63
C TYR A 192 -2.65 -18.67 -1.12
N HIS A 193 -2.76 -17.96 0.01
CA HIS A 193 -1.67 -17.15 0.55
C HIS A 193 -1.77 -17.03 2.10
N PRO A 194 -0.66 -17.12 2.86
CA PRO A 194 -0.65 -17.02 4.33
C PRO A 194 -1.33 -15.78 4.91
N ASN A 195 -1.15 -14.60 4.30
CA ASN A 195 -1.67 -13.32 4.79
C ASN A 195 -2.97 -12.86 4.11
N VAL A 196 -3.65 -13.76 3.39
CA VAL A 196 -4.97 -13.49 2.78
C VAL A 196 -5.97 -14.47 3.35
N ASP A 197 -7.11 -13.97 3.82
CA ASP A 197 -8.22 -14.84 4.25
C ASP A 197 -8.79 -15.60 3.04
N GLU A 198 -8.84 -16.92 3.13
CA GLU A 198 -9.20 -17.77 1.98
C GLU A 198 -10.67 -17.68 1.58
N LEU A 199 -11.55 -17.32 2.52
CA LEU A 199 -12.99 -17.25 2.28
C LEU A 199 -13.41 -15.89 1.72
N SER A 200 -12.99 -14.80 2.37
CA SER A 200 -13.34 -13.43 1.99
C SER A 200 -12.38 -12.81 0.97
N GLY A 201 -11.17 -13.35 0.85
CA GLY A 201 -10.10 -12.76 0.04
C GLY A 201 -9.44 -11.53 0.66
N SER A 202 -9.82 -11.15 1.88
CA SER A 202 -9.31 -9.94 2.54
C SER A 202 -7.81 -10.08 2.85
N VAL A 203 -7.04 -9.05 2.52
CA VAL A 203 -5.64 -8.93 2.92
C VAL A 203 -5.59 -8.42 4.37
N CYS A 204 -4.69 -8.96 5.18
CA CYS A 204 -4.53 -8.52 6.57
C CYS A 204 -4.27 -7.02 6.67
N LEU A 205 -5.15 -6.30 7.38
CA LEU A 205 -5.06 -4.85 7.56
C LEU A 205 -3.77 -4.44 8.29
N ASP A 206 -3.29 -5.25 9.23
CA ASP A 206 -2.04 -4.96 9.94
C ASP A 206 -0.82 -5.03 9.00
N VAL A 207 -0.85 -5.91 8.00
CA VAL A 207 0.19 -5.98 6.97
C VAL A 207 0.13 -4.76 6.06
N ILE A 208 -1.08 -4.32 5.67
CA ILE A 208 -1.26 -3.08 4.92
C ILE A 208 -0.73 -1.89 5.73
N ASN A 209 -1.08 -1.78 7.02
CA ASN A 209 -0.70 -0.67 7.89
C ASN A 209 0.80 -0.62 8.23
N GLN A 210 1.51 -1.74 8.18
CA GLN A 210 2.97 -1.75 8.34
C GLN A 210 3.69 -1.06 7.18
N SER A 211 3.11 -1.12 5.98
CA SER A 211 3.67 -0.47 4.80
C SER A 211 3.03 0.89 4.53
N TRP A 212 1.75 1.08 4.82
CA TRP A 212 1.00 2.27 4.41
C TRP A 212 1.52 3.56 5.05
N SER A 213 1.64 4.59 4.22
CA SER A 213 1.85 5.96 4.64
C SER A 213 0.85 6.85 3.91
N PRO A 214 0.34 7.93 4.52
CA PRO A 214 -0.51 8.91 3.83
C PRO A 214 0.20 9.59 2.64
N MET A 215 1.52 9.47 2.57
CA MET A 215 2.34 9.95 1.45
C MET A 215 2.27 9.01 0.23
N PHE A 216 1.75 7.79 0.39
CA PHE A 216 1.72 6.81 -0.68
C PHE A 216 0.61 7.07 -1.67
N ASP A 217 0.95 6.91 -2.94
CA ASP A 217 -0.04 6.84 -4.00
C ASP A 217 -0.75 5.47 -3.95
N LEU A 218 -2.01 5.44 -4.35
CA LEU A 218 -2.81 4.22 -4.40
C LEU A 218 -2.22 3.19 -5.37
N LEU A 219 -1.49 3.65 -6.39
CA LEU A 219 -0.73 2.78 -7.29
C LEU A 219 0.33 1.95 -6.57
N ASN A 220 0.90 2.45 -5.47
CA ASN A 220 1.87 1.69 -4.68
C ASN A 220 1.28 0.38 -4.15
N VAL A 221 -0.04 0.30 -3.98
CA VAL A 221 -0.72 -0.95 -3.62
C VAL A 221 -0.45 -2.04 -4.66
N PHE A 222 -0.55 -1.70 -5.94
CA PHE A 222 -0.44 -2.64 -7.05
C PHE A 222 0.99 -2.80 -7.57
N GLU A 223 1.81 -1.75 -7.49
CA GLU A 223 3.18 -1.75 -8.00
C GLU A 223 4.18 -2.30 -7.00
N VAL A 224 3.91 -2.16 -5.69
CA VAL A 224 4.88 -2.49 -4.66
C VAL A 224 4.30 -3.42 -3.60
N PHE A 225 3.23 -3.01 -2.92
CA PHE A 225 2.72 -3.74 -1.75
C PHE A 225 2.25 -5.16 -2.11
N LEU A 226 1.33 -5.32 -3.06
CA LEU A 226 0.83 -6.64 -3.47
C LEU A 226 1.94 -7.51 -4.07
N PRO A 227 2.82 -7.00 -4.96
CA PRO A 227 3.95 -7.79 -5.44
C PRO A 227 4.87 -8.28 -4.32
N GLN A 228 5.28 -7.40 -3.42
CA GLN A 228 6.15 -7.75 -2.29
C GLN A 228 5.49 -8.77 -1.36
N LEU A 229 4.19 -8.61 -1.09
CA LEU A 229 3.41 -9.55 -0.28
C LEU A 229 3.45 -10.97 -0.90
N LEU A 230 3.25 -11.06 -2.22
CA LEU A 230 3.21 -12.33 -2.95
C LEU A 230 4.59 -12.98 -3.14
N LEU A 231 5.66 -12.18 -3.26
CA LEU A 231 7.04 -12.69 -3.31
C LEU A 231 7.52 -13.19 -1.95
N TYR A 232 7.15 -12.49 -0.88
CA TYR A 232 7.63 -12.76 0.48
C TYR A 232 6.48 -12.92 1.48
N PRO A 233 5.72 -14.03 1.42
CA PRO A 233 4.65 -14.27 2.38
C PRO A 233 5.17 -14.33 3.82
N ASN A 234 4.42 -13.75 4.76
CA ASN A 234 4.76 -13.76 6.19
C ASN A 234 3.99 -14.86 6.95
N PRO A 235 4.62 -15.98 7.33
CA PRO A 235 3.95 -17.08 8.04
C PRO A 235 3.79 -16.83 9.55
N SER A 236 4.38 -15.79 10.12
CA SER A 236 4.44 -15.60 11.58
C SER A 236 3.11 -15.16 12.20
N ASP A 237 2.28 -14.45 11.44
CA ASP A 237 0.92 -14.05 11.84
C ASP A 237 -0.06 -14.17 10.65
N PRO A 238 -0.49 -15.41 10.32
CA PRO A 238 -1.24 -15.68 9.10
C PRO A 238 -2.76 -15.56 9.30
N LEU A 239 -3.45 -15.04 8.28
CA LEU A 239 -4.91 -15.20 8.17
C LEU A 239 -5.29 -16.60 7.70
N ASN A 240 -4.46 -17.20 6.84
CA ASN A 240 -4.60 -18.58 6.40
C ASN A 240 -3.54 -19.47 7.09
N GLY A 241 -3.94 -20.00 8.25
CA GLY A 241 -3.08 -20.88 9.05
C GLY A 241 -2.68 -22.18 8.33
N ASP A 242 -3.52 -22.68 7.42
CA ASP A 242 -3.20 -23.86 6.62
C ASP A 242 -2.11 -23.57 5.59
N ALA A 243 -2.22 -22.43 4.88
CA ALA A 243 -1.21 -21.99 3.93
C ALA A 243 0.14 -21.75 4.61
N ALA A 244 0.14 -21.08 5.77
CA ALA A 244 1.35 -20.85 6.56
C ALA A 244 1.97 -22.17 7.06
N SER A 245 1.15 -23.05 7.64
CA SER A 245 1.61 -24.36 8.13
C SER A 245 2.20 -25.22 7.01
N LEU A 246 1.55 -25.23 5.84
CA LEU A 246 2.02 -25.98 4.68
C LEU A 246 3.33 -25.40 4.15
N MET A 247 3.42 -24.07 4.02
CA MET A 247 4.65 -23.38 3.59
C MET A 247 5.84 -23.69 4.50
N MET A 248 5.62 -23.74 5.81
CA MET A 248 6.68 -24.02 6.80
C MET A 248 7.09 -25.50 6.85
N LYS A 249 6.14 -26.43 6.69
CA LYS A 249 6.38 -27.87 6.85
C LYS A 249 6.79 -28.56 5.55
N ASP A 250 6.15 -28.21 4.44
CA ASP A 250 6.40 -28.78 3.11
C ASP A 250 6.24 -27.72 2.02
N ARG A 251 7.35 -27.01 1.78
CA ARG A 251 7.39 -25.96 0.76
C ARG A 251 7.02 -26.46 -0.63
N LYS A 252 7.37 -27.69 -1.00
CA LYS A 252 7.05 -28.23 -2.33
C LYS A 252 5.55 -28.44 -2.49
N GLN A 253 4.88 -28.96 -1.46
CA GLN A 253 3.43 -29.13 -1.48
C GLN A 253 2.70 -27.78 -1.47
N TYR A 254 3.23 -26.78 -0.74
CA TYR A 254 2.73 -25.42 -0.80
C TYR A 254 2.81 -24.84 -2.23
N ASP A 255 3.99 -24.90 -2.85
CA ASP A 255 4.21 -24.38 -4.20
C ASP A 255 3.26 -25.04 -5.23
N GLN A 256 3.05 -26.36 -5.12
CA GLN A 256 2.12 -27.11 -5.97
C GLN A 256 0.66 -26.65 -5.75
N LYS A 257 0.23 -26.48 -4.50
CA LYS A 257 -1.12 -26.03 -4.17
C LYS A 257 -1.38 -24.60 -4.66
N VAL A 258 -0.40 -23.70 -4.55
CA VAL A 258 -0.50 -22.33 -5.09
C VAL A 258 -0.71 -22.36 -6.61
N LYS A 259 0.06 -23.17 -7.34
CA LYS A 259 -0.10 -23.33 -8.79
C LYS A 259 -1.48 -23.87 -9.17
N GLU A 260 -1.96 -24.89 -8.46
CA GLU A 260 -3.31 -25.43 -8.67
C GLU A 260 -4.42 -24.39 -8.44
N TYR A 261 -4.25 -23.50 -7.46
CA TYR A 261 -5.18 -22.39 -7.23
C TYR A 261 -5.13 -21.37 -8.37
N CYS A 262 -3.93 -21.01 -8.83
CA CYS A 262 -3.78 -20.10 -9.96
C CYS A 262 -4.47 -20.66 -11.22
N ASP A 263 -4.24 -21.94 -11.51
CA ASP A 263 -4.80 -22.64 -12.67
C ASP A 263 -6.33 -22.76 -12.64
N ARG A 264 -6.93 -22.82 -11.45
CA ARG A 264 -8.36 -23.05 -11.26
C ARG A 264 -9.17 -21.76 -11.07
N TYR A 265 -8.59 -20.77 -10.41
CA TYR A 265 -9.32 -19.59 -9.94
C TYR A 265 -8.78 -18.26 -10.46
N ALA A 266 -7.56 -18.22 -11.03
CA ALA A 266 -6.89 -16.99 -11.40
C ALA A 266 -6.51 -16.94 -12.88
N LYS A 267 -7.40 -17.42 -13.76
CA LYS A 267 -7.24 -17.28 -15.22
C LYS A 267 -8.09 -16.13 -15.73
N LYS A 268 -7.58 -15.40 -16.73
CA LYS A 268 -8.26 -14.24 -17.34
C LYS A 268 -9.68 -14.56 -17.83
N GLU A 269 -9.89 -15.78 -18.35
CA GLU A 269 -11.19 -16.29 -18.81
C GLU A 269 -12.27 -16.31 -17.72
N HIS A 270 -11.89 -16.37 -16.45
CA HIS A 270 -12.83 -16.42 -15.33
C HIS A 270 -13.27 -15.02 -14.87
N LEU A 271 -12.58 -13.96 -15.30
CA LEU A 271 -12.90 -12.58 -14.93
C LEU A 271 -14.03 -12.00 -15.79
N THR A 272 -14.22 -12.52 -17.01
CA THR A 272 -15.23 -12.04 -17.97
C THR A 272 -16.60 -12.69 -17.80
N ASN A 273 -16.69 -13.85 -17.13
CA ASN A 273 -17.95 -14.58 -17.00
C ASN A 273 -18.80 -14.13 -15.79
N SER A 274 -18.23 -13.37 -14.85
CA SER A 274 -18.96 -12.89 -13.66
C SER A 274 -19.88 -11.69 -13.93
N THR A 275 -19.79 -11.06 -15.10
CA THR A 275 -20.64 -9.91 -15.50
C THR A 275 -21.90 -10.30 -16.27
N ALA A 276 -22.12 -11.60 -16.57
CA ALA A 276 -23.21 -12.05 -17.42
C ALA A 276 -24.39 -12.72 -16.68
N GLU A 277 -24.32 -12.96 -15.37
CA GLU A 277 -25.33 -13.77 -14.64
C GLU A 277 -26.26 -12.97 -13.69
N VAL A 278 -26.37 -11.65 -13.83
CA VAL A 278 -27.26 -10.83 -12.94
C VAL A 278 -28.38 -10.09 -13.68
N ASP A 279 -28.70 -10.47 -14.93
CA ASP A 279 -29.79 -9.79 -15.67
C ASP A 279 -30.72 -10.75 -16.43
N SER A 280 -31.16 -11.81 -15.75
CA SER A 280 -32.31 -12.61 -16.23
C SER A 280 -33.06 -13.26 -15.07
N ASP A 281 -33.73 -12.46 -14.26
CA ASP A 281 -34.85 -12.91 -13.44
C ASP A 281 -35.95 -11.85 -13.51
N GLU A 282 -36.71 -11.85 -14.61
CA GLU A 282 -38.08 -11.33 -14.61
C GLU A 282 -39.03 -12.37 -15.24
N ASP A 283 -40.15 -12.55 -14.54
CA ASP A 283 -41.42 -13.16 -14.92
C ASP A 283 -41.56 -14.69 -14.89
N ILE A 284 -41.72 -15.23 -13.67
CA ILE A 284 -42.70 -16.31 -13.45
C ILE A 284 -44.01 -15.65 -13.00
N SER A 285 -44.92 -15.52 -13.95
CA SER A 285 -46.33 -15.21 -13.70
C SER A 285 -47.01 -16.40 -13.03
N ASP A 286 -47.63 -16.16 -11.88
CA ASP A 286 -48.52 -17.10 -11.19
C ASP A 286 -49.71 -17.48 -12.09
N GLU A 287 -49.69 -18.69 -12.65
CA GLU A 287 -50.89 -19.36 -13.16
C GLU A 287 -51.46 -20.28 -12.07
N GLU A 288 -52.59 -19.87 -11.49
CA GLU A 288 -53.46 -20.73 -10.68
C GLU A 288 -53.93 -21.94 -11.52
N SER A 289 -53.34 -23.11 -11.29
CA SER A 289 -53.91 -24.38 -11.76
C SER A 289 -54.79 -24.99 -10.67
N GLY A 290 -56.10 -24.88 -10.85
CA GLY A 290 -57.09 -25.63 -10.10
C GLY A 290 -57.14 -27.11 -10.49
N SER A 291 -57.26 -27.99 -9.50
CA SER A 291 -57.76 -29.37 -9.62
C SER A 291 -58.32 -29.75 -8.25
N SER A 292 -59.65 -29.64 -8.07
CA SER A 292 -60.63 -30.73 -8.15
C SER A 292 -60.68 -31.61 -6.89
N ASP A 293 -61.72 -31.43 -6.08
CA ASP A 293 -62.32 -32.53 -5.33
C ASP A 293 -63.85 -32.37 -5.31
N ASP A 294 -64.50 -33.47 -5.68
CA ASP A 294 -65.95 -33.68 -5.81
C ASP A 294 -66.64 -33.71 -4.44
N GLU A 295 -67.69 -32.89 -4.24
CA GLU A 295 -68.77 -33.20 -3.27
C GLU A 295 -70.17 -32.92 -3.83
N ILE A 296 -70.78 -34.02 -4.25
CA ILE A 296 -72.19 -34.47 -4.27
C ILE A 296 -73.28 -33.49 -3.76
N ALA A 297 -74.18 -33.16 -4.70
CA ALA A 297 -75.64 -33.01 -4.63
C ALA A 297 -76.34 -32.57 -3.32
N GLY A 298 -76.92 -31.36 -3.35
CA GLY A 298 -78.00 -30.92 -2.44
C GLY A 298 -79.00 -30.02 -3.19
N HIS A 299 -80.24 -30.49 -3.27
CA HIS A 299 -81.41 -29.83 -3.89
C HIS A 299 -81.74 -28.47 -3.25
N ALA A 300 -82.28 -27.55 -4.05
CA ALA A 300 -82.77 -26.26 -3.61
C ALA A 300 -84.24 -26.31 -3.15
N ASP A 301 -84.48 -25.61 -2.03
CA ASP A 301 -85.68 -24.85 -1.59
C ASP A 301 -87.00 -25.55 -1.18
N PRO A 302 -87.85 -24.85 -0.37
CA PRO A 302 -87.74 -23.47 0.16
C PRO A 302 -87.60 -23.33 1.69
#